data_AF-A0AAV9QV32-F1
#
_entry.id   AF-A0AAV9QV32-F1
#
_cell.length_a   1.000
_cell.length_b   1.000
_cell.length_c   1.000
_cell.angle_alpha   90.00
_cell.angle_beta   90.00
_cell.angle_gamma   90.00
#
_symmetry.space_group_name_H-M   'P 1'
#
loop_
_entity.id
_entity.type
_entity.pdbx_description
1 polymer ?
#
loop_
_entity_poly.entity_id
_entity_poly.type
_entity_poly.pdbx_seq_one_letter_code
_entity_poly.pdbx_strand_id
1 'polypeptide(L)'
;MSHQTGIQAGNDVKEIFANARSGDQYRVLKIVIEDEQLTLGGTRKASKKWDQEYDSLVLSLLEDAVPCYILYRLDSTNNQGYEWILLAWSPDHSTVRHKMLYAATRATLKKEFGGGHIKDEIFGTTKEDLNLSGYKKYLTSQAAPLPLTAAEEELRQIKLSEVQTDISVDTKQQTLQGVAFPIHKDAAEALAHFKQKKINYVQLEIDIEKEMIRLCSTEPTEMKDLPKRVPKDSPRYHFFLYKHSHEGDYLESTVFIYSMPGYKCSIRERMLYSSCKNNLVDMVENKLQLEIEKKLEIEDGNELTNDFLYGEVHPKQHAYKEQFAKPKGPAGKRGGRRITRPPGEGEEED
;
A
#
# COMPACT_ATOMS: atom_id res chain seq x y z
N MET A 1 -28.43 0.59 -2.12
CA MET A 1 -29.88 0.81 -2.05
C MET A 1 -30.48 -0.46 -1.47
N SER A 2 -30.81 -0.48 -0.18
CA SER A 2 -31.41 -1.65 0.48
C SER A 2 -32.77 -1.25 1.05
N HIS A 3 -33.81 -2.03 0.74
CA HIS A 3 -35.19 -1.90 1.25
C HIS A 3 -35.79 -0.49 1.25
N GLN A 4 -35.74 0.21 0.12
CA GLN A 4 -36.36 1.53 0.00
C GLN A 4 -37.85 1.44 -0.36
N THR A 5 -38.64 2.36 0.17
CA THR A 5 -40.09 2.51 -0.08
C THR A 5 -40.42 2.99 -1.48
N GLY A 6 -39.45 3.57 -2.21
CA GLY A 6 -39.68 4.21 -3.51
C GLY A 6 -40.28 5.62 -3.40
N ILE A 7 -40.56 6.11 -2.19
CA ILE A 7 -41.04 7.47 -1.93
C ILE A 7 -39.99 8.48 -2.41
N GLN A 8 -40.41 9.42 -3.25
CA GLN A 8 -39.54 10.45 -3.80
C GLN A 8 -39.87 11.82 -3.19
N ALA A 9 -38.93 12.77 -3.38
CA ALA A 9 -39.18 14.16 -3.05
C ALA A 9 -40.15 14.80 -4.05
N GLY A 10 -41.21 15.44 -3.55
CA GLY A 10 -42.07 16.31 -4.34
C GLY A 10 -41.28 17.46 -4.96
N ASN A 11 -41.79 18.03 -6.05
CA ASN A 11 -41.09 19.10 -6.78
C ASN A 11 -40.83 20.32 -5.88
N ASP A 12 -41.80 20.69 -5.05
CA ASP A 12 -41.69 21.81 -4.10
C ASP A 12 -40.53 21.61 -3.12
N VAL A 13 -40.34 20.40 -2.62
CA VAL A 13 -39.24 20.06 -1.70
C VAL A 13 -37.89 20.11 -2.41
N LYS A 14 -37.82 19.71 -3.69
CA LYS A 14 -36.59 19.81 -4.50
C LYS A 14 -36.16 21.26 -4.72
N GLU A 15 -37.12 22.16 -4.97
CA GLU A 15 -36.85 23.60 -5.07
C GLU A 15 -36.34 24.18 -3.75
N ILE A 16 -36.98 23.82 -2.62
CA ILE A 16 -36.53 24.22 -1.29
C ILE A 16 -35.11 23.70 -1.00
N PHE A 17 -34.79 22.46 -1.37
CA PHE A 17 -33.44 21.91 -1.21
C PHE A 17 -32.41 22.64 -2.06
N ALA A 18 -32.74 23.03 -3.29
CA ALA A 18 -31.88 23.86 -4.11
C ALA A 18 -31.61 25.23 -3.45
N ASN A 19 -32.64 25.86 -2.89
CA ASN A 19 -32.53 27.15 -2.20
C ASN A 19 -31.76 27.04 -0.88
N ALA A 20 -31.97 25.97 -0.12
CA ALA A 20 -31.27 25.72 1.15
C ALA A 20 -29.77 25.43 0.94
N ARG A 21 -29.39 24.73 -0.12
CA ARG A 21 -27.98 24.47 -0.46
C ARG A 21 -27.21 25.72 -0.89
N SER A 22 -27.90 26.65 -1.55
CA SER A 22 -27.27 27.82 -2.19
C SER A 22 -27.35 29.11 -1.37
N GLY A 23 -28.18 29.18 -0.33
CA GLY A 23 -28.48 30.43 0.36
C GLY A 23 -28.44 30.36 1.89
N ASP A 24 -28.35 31.54 2.50
CA ASP A 24 -28.37 31.74 3.96
C ASP A 24 -29.80 31.73 4.55
N GLN A 25 -30.81 31.38 3.76
CA GLN A 25 -32.20 31.69 4.10
C GLN A 25 -32.83 30.76 5.15
N TYR A 26 -32.34 29.53 5.28
CA TYR A 26 -32.96 28.51 6.13
C TYR A 26 -31.95 27.98 7.15
N ARG A 27 -32.37 27.95 8.42
CA ARG A 27 -31.66 27.26 9.51
C ARG A 27 -32.14 25.84 9.68
N VAL A 28 -33.46 25.63 9.58
CA VAL A 28 -34.09 24.34 9.85
C VAL A 28 -35.14 24.04 8.78
N LEU A 29 -35.13 22.81 8.28
CA LEU A 29 -36.17 22.25 7.42
C LEU A 29 -36.72 20.98 8.09
N LYS A 30 -38.01 20.97 8.40
CA LYS A 30 -38.74 19.76 8.81
C LYS A 30 -39.33 19.11 7.56
N ILE A 31 -38.99 17.85 7.32
CA ILE A 31 -39.48 17.03 6.22
C ILE A 31 -40.33 15.91 6.79
N VAL A 32 -41.53 15.77 6.26
CA VAL A 32 -42.50 14.73 6.64
C VAL A 32 -42.87 13.91 5.42
N ILE A 33 -43.45 12.74 5.65
CA ILE A 33 -43.98 11.87 4.61
C ILE A 33 -45.50 11.93 4.70
N GLU A 34 -46.12 12.51 3.67
CA GLU A 34 -47.57 12.63 3.51
C GLU A 34 -47.93 12.09 2.13
N ASP A 35 -49.00 11.29 2.02
CA ASP A 35 -49.50 10.72 0.77
C ASP A 35 -48.41 10.07 -0.12
N GLU A 36 -47.50 9.32 0.51
CA GLU A 36 -46.37 8.61 -0.13
C GLU A 36 -45.37 9.55 -0.86
N GLN A 37 -45.28 10.80 -0.44
CA GLN A 37 -44.31 11.78 -0.93
C GLN A 37 -43.59 12.48 0.23
N LEU A 38 -42.34 12.90 0.01
CA LEU A 38 -41.67 13.79 0.97
C LEU A 38 -42.20 15.21 0.76
N THR A 39 -42.80 15.77 1.81
CA THR A 39 -43.36 17.13 1.87
C THR A 39 -42.67 17.96 2.96
N LEU A 40 -42.82 19.28 2.86
CA LEU A 40 -42.25 20.22 3.84
C LEU A 40 -43.21 20.37 5.02
N GLY A 41 -42.81 19.90 6.20
CA GLY A 41 -43.58 20.06 7.44
C GLY A 41 -43.35 21.41 8.14
N GLY A 42 -42.27 22.13 7.81
CA GLY A 42 -42.02 23.47 8.34
C GLY A 42 -40.59 23.96 8.12
N THR A 43 -40.41 25.29 8.17
CA THR A 43 -39.08 25.92 8.05
C THR A 43 -38.87 27.00 9.10
N ARG A 44 -37.60 27.29 9.39
CA ARG A 44 -37.16 28.39 10.23
C ARG A 44 -35.94 29.06 9.60
N LYS A 45 -35.88 30.39 9.69
CA LYS A 45 -34.73 31.19 9.22
C LYS A 45 -33.64 31.24 10.29
N ALA A 46 -32.41 31.46 9.87
CA ALA A 46 -31.30 31.70 10.80
C ALA A 46 -31.46 33.09 11.43
N SER A 47 -31.30 33.17 12.76
CA SER A 47 -31.38 34.45 13.49
C SER A 47 -30.13 34.71 14.33
N LYS A 48 -29.55 33.65 14.90
CA LYS A 48 -28.36 33.68 15.75
C LYS A 48 -27.36 32.62 15.29
N LYS A 49 -26.26 32.48 16.04
CA LYS A 49 -25.32 31.36 15.87
C LYS A 49 -26.05 30.04 16.04
N TRP A 50 -25.60 29.04 15.30
CA TRP A 50 -26.24 27.72 15.23
C TRP A 50 -26.43 27.09 16.63
N ASP A 51 -25.45 27.20 17.53
CA ASP A 51 -25.49 26.59 18.86
C ASP A 51 -26.55 27.24 19.79
N GLN A 52 -26.76 28.55 19.66
CA GLN A 52 -27.63 29.32 20.56
C GLN A 52 -29.13 29.15 20.26
N GLU A 53 -29.49 28.84 19.01
CA GLU A 53 -30.88 28.67 18.60
C GLU A 53 -31.28 27.20 18.37
N TYR A 54 -30.32 26.26 18.42
CA TYR A 54 -30.52 24.84 18.15
C TYR A 54 -31.71 24.23 18.91
N ASP A 55 -31.69 24.26 20.25
CA ASP A 55 -32.72 23.63 21.07
C ASP A 55 -34.10 24.23 20.83
N SER A 56 -34.18 25.56 20.73
CA SER A 56 -35.45 26.26 20.51
C SER A 56 -36.10 25.91 19.16
N LEU A 57 -35.29 25.72 18.12
CA LEU A 57 -35.78 25.45 16.76
C LEU A 57 -36.03 23.96 16.53
N VAL A 58 -35.17 23.08 17.04
CA VAL A 58 -35.30 21.63 16.85
C VAL A 58 -36.42 21.08 17.74
N LEU A 59 -36.38 21.34 19.04
CA LEU A 59 -37.32 20.72 20.00
C LEU A 59 -38.78 21.16 19.79
N SER A 60 -39.00 22.38 19.27
CA SER A 60 -40.34 22.88 18.96
C SER A 60 -40.98 22.21 17.73
N LEU A 61 -40.19 21.52 16.91
CA LEU A 61 -40.65 20.83 15.70
C LEU A 61 -40.89 19.33 15.92
N LEU A 62 -40.44 18.78 17.06
CA LEU A 62 -40.57 17.37 17.42
C LEU A 62 -41.93 17.08 18.03
N GLU A 63 -42.62 16.09 17.48
CA GLU A 63 -43.91 15.58 17.96
C GLU A 63 -43.71 14.24 18.67
N ASP A 64 -44.41 14.01 19.78
CA ASP A 64 -44.15 12.85 20.66
C ASP A 64 -44.54 11.49 20.03
N ALA A 65 -45.44 11.48 19.05
CA ALA A 65 -45.98 10.27 18.43
C ALA A 65 -45.75 10.16 16.91
N VAL A 66 -45.13 11.17 16.29
CA VAL A 66 -44.98 11.26 14.83
C VAL A 66 -43.50 11.40 14.45
N PRO A 67 -42.93 10.44 13.69
CA PRO A 67 -41.57 10.55 13.17
C PRO A 67 -41.44 11.69 12.16
N CYS A 68 -40.27 12.31 12.07
CA CYS A 68 -39.96 13.30 11.05
C CYS A 68 -38.45 13.36 10.77
N TYR A 69 -38.06 14.03 9.69
CA TYR A 69 -36.66 14.39 9.47
C TYR A 69 -36.49 15.88 9.68
N ILE A 70 -35.39 16.26 10.33
CA ILE A 70 -34.99 17.65 10.48
C ILE A 70 -33.61 17.82 9.88
N LEU A 71 -33.50 18.73 8.92
CA LEU A 71 -32.22 19.19 8.40
C LEU A 71 -31.88 20.50 9.10
N TYR A 72 -30.79 20.51 9.85
CA TYR A 72 -30.33 21.65 10.61
C TYR A 72 -29.01 22.17 10.04
N ARG A 73 -28.94 23.46 9.71
CA ARG A 73 -27.75 24.07 9.10
C ARG A 73 -26.75 24.54 10.15
N LEU A 74 -25.50 24.10 10.02
CA LEU A 74 -24.37 24.60 10.80
C LEU A 74 -23.85 25.92 10.22
N ASP A 75 -23.08 26.66 11.02
CA ASP A 75 -22.35 27.85 10.53
C ASP A 75 -21.02 27.47 9.84
N SER A 76 -20.65 26.18 9.83
CA SER A 76 -19.48 25.66 9.12
C SER A 76 -19.78 25.38 7.64
N THR A 77 -18.74 25.43 6.81
CA THR A 77 -18.83 25.24 5.35
C THR A 77 -17.82 24.22 4.86
N ASN A 78 -18.17 23.50 3.80
CA ASN A 78 -17.30 22.59 3.06
C ASN A 78 -17.20 23.01 1.58
N ASN A 79 -16.53 22.20 0.75
CA ASN A 79 -16.34 22.47 -0.68
C ASN A 79 -17.65 22.62 -1.50
N GLN A 80 -18.80 22.24 -0.95
CA GLN A 80 -20.12 22.28 -1.60
C GLN A 80 -21.06 23.34 -1.03
N GLY A 81 -20.71 24.02 0.08
CA GLY A 81 -21.53 25.04 0.74
C GLY A 81 -21.58 24.86 2.26
N TYR A 82 -22.67 25.31 2.90
CA TYR A 82 -22.88 25.09 4.33
C TYR A 82 -23.03 23.60 4.66
N GLU A 83 -22.51 23.21 5.83
CA GLU A 83 -22.68 21.88 6.40
C GLU A 83 -24.04 21.75 7.11
N TRP A 84 -24.65 20.58 7.00
CA TRP A 84 -25.96 20.27 7.58
C TRP A 84 -25.88 19.03 8.46
N ILE A 85 -26.72 19.01 9.49
CA ILE A 85 -26.99 17.84 10.32
C ILE A 85 -28.33 17.27 9.90
N LEU A 86 -28.38 15.97 9.63
CA LEU A 86 -29.63 15.26 9.45
C LEU A 86 -30.05 14.59 10.77
N LEU A 87 -31.13 15.07 11.36
CA LEU A 87 -31.76 14.49 12.54
C LEU A 87 -32.93 13.63 12.08
N ALA A 88 -32.86 12.33 12.31
CA ALA A 88 -33.94 11.38 12.08
C ALA A 88 -34.67 11.13 13.40
N TRP A 89 -35.83 11.78 13.58
CA TRP A 89 -36.68 11.63 14.74
C TRP A 89 -37.64 10.46 14.53
N SER A 90 -37.60 9.47 15.43
CA SER A 90 -38.51 8.33 15.40
C SER A 90 -38.85 7.88 16.82
N PRO A 91 -39.83 8.52 17.48
CA PRO A 91 -40.14 8.25 18.88
C PRO A 91 -40.70 6.85 19.07
N ASP A 92 -40.44 6.25 20.23
CA ASP A 92 -40.79 4.87 20.48
C ASP A 92 -42.30 4.60 20.52
N HIS A 93 -43.09 5.62 20.84
CA HIS A 93 -44.55 5.55 20.89
C HIS A 93 -45.24 5.68 19.52
N SER A 94 -44.50 5.99 18.46
CA SER A 94 -45.05 6.04 17.09
C SER A 94 -45.45 4.66 16.56
N THR A 95 -46.41 4.62 15.63
CA THR A 95 -46.86 3.35 15.04
C THR A 95 -45.74 2.68 14.23
N VAL A 96 -45.71 1.35 14.24
CA VAL A 96 -44.69 0.57 13.51
C VAL A 96 -44.66 0.92 12.02
N ARG A 97 -45.83 1.18 11.42
CA ARG A 97 -45.93 1.61 10.02
C ARG A 97 -45.14 2.90 9.76
N HIS A 98 -45.30 3.93 10.61
CA HIS A 98 -44.55 5.17 10.45
C HIS A 98 -43.05 4.96 10.69
N LYS A 99 -42.65 4.24 11.74
CA LYS A 99 -41.23 3.92 11.99
C LYS A 99 -40.57 3.26 10.78
N MET A 100 -41.23 2.26 10.19
CA MET A 100 -40.72 1.57 9.00
C MET A 100 -40.63 2.50 7.80
N LEU A 101 -41.65 3.33 7.56
CA LEU A 101 -41.69 4.26 6.42
C LEU A 101 -40.54 5.28 6.48
N TYR A 102 -40.31 5.88 7.66
CA TYR A 102 -39.23 6.84 7.88
C TYR A 102 -37.85 6.15 7.94
N ALA A 103 -37.73 4.93 8.46
CA ALA A 103 -36.47 4.20 8.39
C ALA A 103 -36.05 3.89 6.93
N ALA A 104 -37.01 3.46 6.11
CA ALA A 104 -36.77 3.02 4.73
C ALA A 104 -36.62 4.18 3.72
N THR A 105 -37.17 5.37 4.02
CA THR A 105 -37.10 6.55 3.14
C THR A 105 -35.87 7.44 3.42
N ARG A 106 -35.20 7.26 4.57
CA ARG A 106 -34.05 8.07 5.02
C ARG A 106 -32.92 8.17 4.01
N ALA A 107 -32.56 7.04 3.37
CA ALA A 107 -31.51 7.01 2.36
C ALA A 107 -31.89 7.80 1.08
N THR A 108 -33.16 7.79 0.70
CA THR A 108 -33.66 8.57 -0.44
C THR A 108 -33.61 10.05 -0.12
N LEU A 109 -34.05 10.47 1.07
CA LEU A 109 -33.93 11.86 1.52
C LEU A 109 -32.49 12.38 1.46
N LYS A 110 -31.52 11.61 1.98
CA LYS A 110 -30.09 11.98 1.92
C LYS A 110 -29.59 12.15 0.49
N LYS A 111 -30.03 11.28 -0.42
CA LYS A 111 -29.65 11.34 -1.83
C LYS A 111 -30.26 12.55 -2.54
N GLU A 112 -31.54 12.83 -2.29
CA GLU A 112 -32.27 13.97 -2.88
C GLU A 112 -31.73 15.32 -2.36
N PHE A 113 -31.42 15.41 -1.06
CA PHE A 113 -30.82 16.59 -0.48
C PHE A 113 -29.37 16.80 -0.96
N GLY A 114 -28.58 15.73 -1.03
CA GLY A 114 -27.17 15.78 -1.42
C GLY A 114 -26.27 15.41 -0.25
N GLY A 115 -25.81 14.16 -0.23
CA GLY A 115 -25.02 13.63 0.89
C GLY A 115 -23.71 14.38 1.18
N GLY A 116 -23.17 15.14 0.22
CA GLY A 116 -21.97 15.95 0.44
C GLY A 116 -22.20 17.21 1.26
N HIS A 117 -23.45 17.66 1.46
CA HIS A 117 -23.80 18.75 2.37
C HIS A 117 -24.04 18.28 3.80
N ILE A 118 -24.32 16.99 4.00
CA ILE A 118 -24.65 16.42 5.32
C ILE A 118 -23.35 15.95 5.98
N LYS A 119 -23.00 16.60 7.09
CA LYS A 119 -21.81 16.26 7.88
C LYS A 119 -22.09 15.12 8.84
N ASP A 120 -23.14 15.29 9.64
CA ASP A 120 -23.51 14.36 10.71
C ASP A 120 -24.94 13.87 10.50
N GLU A 121 -25.17 12.62 10.87
CA GLU A 121 -26.49 12.00 10.90
C GLU A 121 -26.75 11.44 12.30
N ILE A 122 -27.82 11.93 12.92
CA ILE A 122 -28.22 11.54 14.27
C ILE A 122 -29.59 10.91 14.20
N PHE A 123 -29.73 9.74 14.81
CA PHE A 123 -31.02 9.11 15.03
C PHE A 123 -31.40 9.28 16.50
N GLY A 124 -32.60 9.76 16.76
CA GLY A 124 -33.09 9.98 18.12
C GLY A 124 -34.49 9.42 18.32
N THR A 125 -34.70 8.77 19.46
CA THR A 125 -36.02 8.29 19.89
C THR A 125 -36.56 9.12 21.05
N THR A 126 -35.68 9.84 21.77
CA THR A 126 -36.03 10.76 22.85
C THR A 126 -35.58 12.19 22.55
N LYS A 127 -36.24 13.19 23.14
CA LYS A 127 -35.87 14.60 22.94
C LYS A 127 -34.45 14.91 23.45
N GLU A 128 -33.94 14.11 24.39
CA GLU A 128 -32.59 14.24 24.91
C GLU A 128 -31.52 13.85 23.88
N ASP A 129 -31.83 12.92 22.97
CA ASP A 129 -30.91 12.50 21.91
C ASP A 129 -30.70 13.60 20.86
N LEU A 130 -31.76 14.38 20.59
CA LEU A 130 -31.78 15.40 19.54
C LEU A 130 -31.57 16.83 20.04
N ASN A 131 -31.45 17.05 21.36
CA ASN A 131 -31.08 18.36 21.89
C ASN A 131 -29.58 18.65 21.67
N LEU A 132 -29.14 19.88 21.94
CA LEU A 132 -27.76 20.32 21.75
C LEU A 132 -26.77 19.50 22.58
N SER A 133 -27.17 19.11 23.79
CA SER A 133 -26.34 18.26 24.65
C SER A 133 -26.17 16.85 24.06
N GLY A 134 -27.21 16.30 23.44
CA GLY A 134 -27.21 15.03 22.72
C GLY A 134 -26.28 15.09 21.51
N TYR A 135 -26.34 16.17 20.73
CA TYR A 135 -25.39 16.37 19.62
C TYR A 135 -23.94 16.46 20.11
N LYS A 136 -23.66 17.19 21.19
CA LYS A 136 -22.30 17.25 21.76
C LYS A 136 -21.82 15.87 22.24
N LYS A 137 -22.70 15.08 22.88
CA LYS A 137 -22.38 13.70 23.28
C LYS A 137 -22.09 12.81 22.06
N TYR A 138 -22.83 12.98 20.97
CA TYR A 138 -22.58 12.28 19.70
C TYR A 138 -21.18 12.58 19.18
N LEU A 139 -20.77 13.85 19.13
CA LEU A 139 -19.42 14.24 18.70
C LEU A 139 -18.32 13.65 19.59
N THR A 140 -18.52 13.67 20.91
CA THR A 140 -17.59 13.03 21.86
C THR A 140 -17.50 11.51 21.65
N SER A 141 -18.62 10.84 21.38
CA SER A 141 -18.67 9.40 21.11
C SER A 141 -17.94 9.04 19.81
N GLN A 142 -18.06 9.88 18.78
CA GLN A 142 -17.34 9.69 17.51
C GLN A 142 -15.82 9.87 17.67
N ALA A 143 -15.39 10.75 18.56
CA ALA A 143 -13.97 10.97 18.89
C ALA A 143 -13.41 9.94 19.88
N ALA A 144 -14.26 9.15 20.53
CA ALA A 144 -13.84 8.12 21.46
C ALA A 144 -13.10 6.98 20.73
N PRO A 145 -12.18 6.27 21.40
CA PRO A 145 -11.52 5.12 20.80
C PRO A 145 -12.55 4.05 20.41
N LEU A 146 -12.41 3.53 19.19
CA LEU A 146 -13.23 2.43 18.70
C LEU A 146 -13.06 1.22 19.62
N PRO A 147 -14.13 0.48 19.94
CA PRO A 147 -14.00 -0.75 20.70
C PRO A 147 -13.26 -1.79 19.86
N LEU A 148 -12.05 -2.17 20.28
CA LEU A 148 -11.28 -3.25 19.67
C LEU A 148 -11.48 -4.55 20.44
N THR A 149 -11.40 -5.66 19.75
CA THR A 149 -11.29 -6.98 20.36
C THR A 149 -9.86 -7.23 20.85
N ALA A 150 -9.69 -8.12 21.83
CA ALA A 150 -8.36 -8.46 22.36
C ALA A 150 -7.39 -8.91 21.24
N ALA A 151 -7.87 -9.66 20.25
CA ALA A 151 -7.06 -10.09 19.10
C ALA A 151 -6.64 -8.92 18.19
N GLU A 152 -7.49 -7.91 18.01
CA GLU A 152 -7.13 -6.71 17.24
C GLU A 152 -6.13 -5.83 17.98
N GLU A 153 -6.22 -5.75 19.30
CA GLU A 153 -5.23 -5.07 20.14
C GLU A 153 -3.86 -5.77 20.05
N GLU A 154 -3.83 -7.10 20.12
CA GLU A 154 -2.62 -7.90 19.95
C GLU A 154 -1.99 -7.68 18.55
N LEU A 155 -2.79 -7.74 17.48
CA LEU A 155 -2.30 -7.50 16.12
C LEU A 155 -1.75 -6.07 15.94
N ARG A 156 -2.41 -5.08 16.55
CA ARG A 156 -1.92 -3.70 16.54
C ARG A 156 -0.58 -3.59 17.26
N GLN A 157 -0.41 -4.30 18.37
CA GLN A 157 0.85 -4.32 19.12
C GLN A 157 1.98 -4.96 18.31
N ILE A 158 1.72 -6.07 17.63
CA ILE A 158 2.68 -6.73 16.74
C ILE A 158 3.13 -5.76 15.64
N LYS A 159 2.17 -5.12 14.96
CA LYS A 159 2.46 -4.15 13.89
C LYS A 159 3.30 -2.97 14.37
N LEU A 160 3.05 -2.46 15.58
CA LEU A 160 3.87 -1.39 16.17
C LEU A 160 5.30 -1.87 16.48
N SER A 161 5.45 -3.10 16.96
CA SER A 161 6.76 -3.68 17.26
C SER A 161 7.58 -3.98 15.99
N GLU A 162 6.94 -4.45 14.91
CA GLU A 162 7.61 -4.71 13.62
C GLU A 162 8.23 -3.44 13.03
N VAL A 163 7.51 -2.31 13.05
CA VAL A 163 8.02 -1.02 12.56
C VAL A 163 9.28 -0.59 13.29
N GLN A 164 9.40 -0.93 14.58
CA GLN A 164 10.60 -0.63 15.35
C GLN A 164 11.80 -1.53 14.98
N THR A 165 11.55 -2.76 14.52
CA THR A 165 12.61 -3.67 14.05
C THR A 165 13.18 -3.29 12.68
N ASP A 166 12.41 -2.63 11.82
CA ASP A 166 12.89 -2.16 10.51
C ASP A 166 13.90 -1.00 10.60
N ILE A 167 13.90 -0.24 11.70
CA ILE A 167 14.81 0.89 11.96
C ILE A 167 15.93 0.47 12.93
N SER A 168 16.45 -0.76 12.78
CA SER A 168 17.63 -1.21 13.51
C SER A 168 18.86 -1.19 12.58
N VAL A 169 19.93 -0.58 13.06
CA VAL A 169 21.22 -0.44 12.35
C VAL A 169 21.99 -1.79 12.30
N ASP A 170 21.49 -2.81 12.99
CA ASP A 170 22.05 -4.16 12.94
C ASP A 170 21.55 -4.93 11.71
N THR A 171 22.26 -4.77 10.59
CA THR A 171 22.10 -5.57 9.36
C THR A 171 22.33 -7.09 9.59
N LYS A 172 22.72 -7.50 10.81
CA LYS A 172 23.21 -8.85 11.13
C LYS A 172 22.11 -9.91 11.31
N GLN A 173 20.83 -9.53 11.40
CA GLN A 173 19.76 -10.49 11.70
C GLN A 173 19.01 -11.06 10.49
N GLN A 174 19.22 -10.56 9.27
CA GLN A 174 18.45 -11.05 8.12
C GLN A 174 18.95 -12.36 7.52
N THR A 175 20.18 -12.79 7.82
CA THR A 175 20.73 -14.05 7.30
C THR A 175 21.27 -14.91 8.44
N LEU A 176 20.97 -16.22 8.42
CA LEU A 176 21.63 -17.21 9.29
C LEU A 176 23.16 -17.04 9.18
N GLN A 177 23.88 -17.14 10.31
CA GLN A 177 25.34 -17.11 10.29
C GLN A 177 25.86 -18.24 9.39
N GLY A 178 26.67 -17.89 8.39
CA GLY A 178 27.20 -18.85 7.43
C GLY A 178 28.11 -19.90 8.08
N VAL A 179 28.26 -21.06 7.43
CA VAL A 179 29.17 -22.14 7.90
C VAL A 179 30.57 -21.89 7.34
N ALA A 180 31.59 -21.87 8.21
CA ALA A 180 32.96 -21.54 7.82
C ALA A 180 33.83 -22.79 7.71
N PHE A 181 33.88 -23.38 6.51
CA PHE A 181 34.79 -24.49 6.24
C PHE A 181 36.21 -24.01 5.91
N PRO A 182 37.26 -24.64 6.49
CA PRO A 182 38.63 -24.32 6.16
C PRO A 182 38.94 -24.71 4.71
N ILE A 183 39.76 -23.88 4.05
CA ILE A 183 40.23 -24.13 2.69
C ILE A 183 41.51 -24.96 2.74
N HIS A 184 41.56 -26.01 1.93
CA HIS A 184 42.76 -26.83 1.77
C HIS A 184 43.90 -26.02 1.14
N LYS A 185 45.15 -26.36 1.47
CA LYS A 185 46.34 -25.61 1.02
C LYS A 185 46.39 -25.45 -0.50
N ASP A 186 46.14 -26.53 -1.24
CA ASP A 186 46.16 -26.53 -2.71
C ASP A 186 45.12 -25.56 -3.32
N ALA A 187 43.94 -25.46 -2.69
CA ALA A 187 42.90 -24.53 -3.13
C ALA A 187 43.28 -23.07 -2.85
N ALA A 188 43.91 -22.80 -1.71
CA ALA A 188 44.42 -21.46 -1.38
C ALA A 188 45.56 -21.04 -2.32
N GLU A 189 46.46 -21.96 -2.66
CA GLU A 189 47.54 -21.72 -3.63
C GLU A 189 47.00 -21.47 -5.04
N ALA A 190 46.00 -22.25 -5.48
CA ALA A 190 45.33 -22.01 -6.75
C ALA A 190 44.66 -20.62 -6.79
N LEU A 191 43.94 -20.22 -5.76
CA LEU A 191 43.34 -18.88 -5.68
C LEU A 191 44.41 -17.77 -5.68
N ALA A 192 45.57 -18.00 -5.06
CA ALA A 192 46.70 -17.06 -5.11
C ALA A 192 47.31 -16.95 -6.53
N HIS A 193 47.42 -18.07 -7.26
CA HIS A 193 47.83 -18.07 -8.66
C HIS A 193 46.80 -17.41 -9.59
N PHE A 194 45.52 -17.59 -9.29
CA PHE A 194 44.41 -16.92 -9.99
C PHE A 194 44.47 -15.41 -9.77
N LYS A 195 44.73 -14.95 -8.54
CA LYS A 195 44.94 -13.52 -8.23
C LYS A 195 46.10 -12.91 -9.03
N GLN A 196 47.20 -13.66 -9.18
CA GLN A 196 48.35 -13.25 -10.00
C GLN A 196 48.08 -13.36 -11.51
N LYS A 197 46.86 -13.73 -11.93
CA LYS A 197 46.44 -13.95 -13.32
C LYS A 197 47.29 -15.00 -14.06
N LYS A 198 47.94 -15.91 -13.33
CA LYS A 198 48.71 -17.03 -13.90
C LYS A 198 47.79 -18.13 -14.44
N ILE A 199 46.65 -18.30 -13.80
CA ILE A 199 45.57 -19.20 -14.21
C ILE A 199 44.29 -18.39 -14.42
N ASN A 200 43.44 -18.82 -15.35
CA ASN A 200 42.21 -18.13 -15.71
C ASN A 200 40.95 -18.79 -15.14
N TYR A 201 41.08 -19.95 -14.48
CA TYR A 201 39.96 -20.71 -13.95
C TYR A 201 40.37 -21.55 -12.74
N VAL A 202 39.52 -21.56 -11.72
CA VAL A 202 39.65 -22.41 -10.52
C VAL A 202 38.29 -22.99 -10.18
N GLN A 203 38.22 -24.31 -10.03
CA GLN A 203 37.03 -25.01 -9.56
C GLN A 203 37.27 -25.58 -8.17
N LEU A 204 36.37 -25.28 -7.24
CA LEU A 204 36.39 -25.79 -5.88
C LEU A 204 35.20 -26.69 -5.61
N GLU A 205 35.43 -27.67 -4.75
CA GLU A 205 34.41 -28.58 -4.23
C GLU A 205 34.47 -28.63 -2.70
N ILE A 206 33.34 -28.95 -2.07
CA ILE A 206 33.26 -29.20 -0.65
C ILE A 206 33.38 -30.71 -0.41
N ASP A 207 34.40 -31.11 0.34
CA ASP A 207 34.47 -32.45 0.92
C ASP A 207 33.51 -32.49 2.12
N ILE A 208 32.37 -33.15 1.93
CA ILE A 208 31.29 -33.24 2.93
C ILE A 208 31.72 -34.05 4.16
N GLU A 209 32.64 -35.00 4.01
CA GLU A 209 33.07 -35.87 5.11
C GLU A 209 34.10 -35.17 6.00
N LYS A 210 35.01 -34.42 5.38
CA LYS A 210 36.08 -33.71 6.11
C LYS A 210 35.72 -32.27 6.44
N GLU A 211 34.59 -31.77 5.95
CA GLU A 211 34.12 -30.40 6.16
C GLU A 211 35.16 -29.36 5.70
N MET A 212 35.75 -29.58 4.52
CA MET A 212 36.80 -28.72 3.95
C MET A 212 36.53 -28.37 2.49
N ILE A 213 36.97 -27.19 2.07
CA ILE A 213 36.93 -26.77 0.66
C ILE A 213 38.22 -27.21 -0.03
N ARG A 214 38.09 -28.01 -1.10
CA ARG A 214 39.20 -28.56 -1.88
C ARG A 214 39.23 -28.03 -3.30
N LEU A 215 40.40 -28.17 -3.91
CA LEU A 215 40.62 -27.89 -5.32
C LEU A 215 40.18 -29.08 -6.16
N CYS A 216 39.34 -28.83 -7.17
CA CYS A 216 38.88 -29.86 -8.11
C CYS A 216 39.64 -29.77 -9.44
N SER A 217 39.69 -28.58 -10.05
CA SER A 217 40.37 -28.37 -11.34
C SER A 217 40.90 -26.93 -11.47
N THR A 218 42.00 -26.77 -12.21
CA THR A 218 42.60 -25.49 -12.62
C THR A 218 42.87 -25.42 -14.11
N GLU A 219 42.22 -26.30 -14.88
CA GLU A 219 42.47 -26.38 -16.32
C GLU A 219 42.16 -25.05 -17.03
N PRO A 220 43.04 -24.61 -17.95
CA PRO A 220 42.81 -23.40 -18.73
C PRO A 220 41.44 -23.46 -19.40
N THR A 221 40.61 -22.47 -19.12
CA THR A 221 39.23 -22.44 -19.61
C THR A 221 38.98 -21.10 -20.29
N GLU A 222 38.56 -21.14 -21.56
CA GLU A 222 38.04 -19.98 -22.26
C GLU A 222 36.51 -19.95 -22.20
N MET A 223 35.91 -18.84 -22.61
CA MET A 223 34.45 -18.65 -22.61
C MET A 223 33.67 -19.79 -23.27
N LYS A 224 34.22 -20.38 -24.35
CA LYS A 224 33.57 -21.47 -25.10
C LYS A 224 33.56 -22.81 -24.34
N ASP A 225 34.51 -22.97 -23.42
CA ASP A 225 34.69 -24.20 -22.66
C ASP A 225 34.11 -24.11 -21.25
N LEU A 226 33.83 -22.90 -20.77
CA LEU A 226 33.23 -22.66 -19.45
C LEU A 226 31.94 -23.47 -19.20
N PRO A 227 30.97 -23.55 -20.12
CA PRO A 227 29.79 -24.42 -19.96
C PRO A 227 30.14 -25.89 -19.73
N LYS A 228 31.22 -26.39 -20.33
CA LYS A 228 31.65 -27.80 -20.22
C LYS A 228 32.29 -28.10 -18.86
N ARG A 229 32.73 -27.07 -18.12
CA ARG A 229 33.35 -27.22 -16.80
C ARG A 229 32.34 -27.35 -15.67
N VAL A 230 31.09 -26.99 -15.91
CA VAL A 230 30.01 -27.06 -14.91
C VAL A 230 29.46 -28.49 -14.86
N PRO A 231 29.62 -29.22 -13.74
CA PRO A 231 29.08 -30.57 -13.62
C PRO A 231 27.55 -30.54 -13.55
N LYS A 232 26.92 -31.56 -14.13
CA LYS A 232 25.46 -31.69 -14.13
C LYS A 232 24.90 -32.44 -12.94
N ASP A 233 25.75 -33.07 -12.13
CA ASP A 233 25.32 -34.00 -11.07
C ASP A 233 25.78 -33.58 -9.67
N SER A 234 26.68 -32.59 -9.57
CA SER A 234 27.16 -32.10 -8.27
C SER A 234 27.42 -30.59 -8.33
N PRO A 235 27.26 -29.87 -7.20
CA PRO A 235 27.45 -28.44 -7.16
C PRO A 235 28.92 -28.09 -7.03
N ARG A 236 29.32 -26.93 -7.57
CA ARG A 236 30.71 -26.48 -7.53
C ARG A 236 30.80 -24.97 -7.40
N TYR A 237 31.91 -24.51 -6.86
CA TYR A 237 32.29 -23.11 -6.97
C TYR A 237 33.31 -22.94 -8.08
N HIS A 238 33.19 -21.84 -8.80
CA HIS A 238 34.07 -21.51 -9.90
C HIS A 238 34.53 -20.07 -9.75
N PHE A 239 35.83 -19.86 -9.93
CA PHE A 239 36.40 -18.54 -10.17
C PHE A 239 36.88 -18.53 -11.60
N PHE A 240 36.38 -17.57 -12.38
CA PHE A 240 36.66 -17.48 -13.80
C PHE A 240 37.09 -16.06 -14.14
N LEU A 241 38.21 -15.94 -14.87
CA LEU A 241 38.73 -14.67 -15.34
C LEU A 241 38.05 -14.31 -16.67
N TYR A 242 37.01 -13.50 -16.60
CA TYR A 242 36.23 -13.07 -17.75
C TYR A 242 36.95 -11.97 -18.53
N LYS A 243 37.61 -12.39 -19.61
CA LYS A 243 38.30 -11.54 -20.56
C LYS A 243 37.32 -11.02 -21.62
N HIS A 244 37.01 -9.73 -21.58
CA HIS A 244 36.01 -9.13 -22.45
C HIS A 244 36.35 -7.67 -22.78
N SER A 245 35.65 -7.09 -23.76
CA SER A 245 35.76 -5.67 -24.05
C SER A 245 34.46 -4.96 -23.70
N HIS A 246 34.56 -3.82 -23.00
CA HIS A 246 33.44 -2.97 -22.64
C HIS A 246 33.79 -1.53 -22.99
N GLU A 247 32.90 -0.84 -23.73
CA GLU A 247 33.07 0.55 -24.16
C GLU A 247 34.41 0.88 -24.88
N GLY A 248 35.03 -0.12 -25.50
CA GLY A 248 36.30 0.02 -26.25
C GLY A 248 37.55 -0.35 -25.45
N ASP A 249 37.43 -0.51 -24.14
CA ASP A 249 38.52 -0.97 -23.28
C ASP A 249 38.50 -2.49 -23.14
N TYR A 250 39.68 -3.09 -22.92
CA TYR A 250 39.83 -4.52 -22.65
C TYR A 250 39.93 -4.74 -21.14
N LEU A 251 38.97 -5.50 -20.60
CA LEU A 251 38.83 -5.75 -19.16
C LEU A 251 38.99 -7.25 -18.87
N GLU A 252 39.60 -7.53 -17.72
CA GLU A 252 39.72 -8.88 -17.17
C GLU A 252 39.07 -8.90 -15.79
N SER A 253 37.78 -9.22 -15.75
CA SER A 253 36.97 -9.20 -14.53
C SER A 253 36.88 -10.59 -13.92
N THR A 254 37.02 -10.68 -12.60
CA THR A 254 36.84 -11.94 -11.87
C THR A 254 35.36 -12.19 -11.64
N VAL A 255 34.85 -13.31 -12.12
CA VAL A 255 33.47 -13.75 -11.87
C VAL A 255 33.49 -14.97 -10.97
N PHE A 256 32.77 -14.89 -9.86
CA PHE A 256 32.48 -16.04 -9.00
C PHE A 256 31.16 -16.67 -9.45
N ILE A 257 31.16 -17.97 -9.66
CA ILE A 257 29.97 -18.73 -10.09
C ILE A 257 29.75 -19.85 -9.09
N TYR A 258 28.55 -19.91 -8.54
CA TYR A 258 28.04 -21.03 -7.78
C TYR A 258 27.10 -21.83 -8.68
N SER A 259 27.52 -23.02 -9.08
CA SER A 259 26.69 -23.94 -9.87
C SER A 259 25.98 -24.93 -8.96
N MET A 260 24.67 -25.07 -9.13
CA MET A 260 23.85 -25.96 -8.33
C MET A 260 22.81 -26.66 -9.23
N PRO A 261 23.02 -27.92 -9.66
CA PRO A 261 22.14 -28.64 -10.58
C PRO A 261 20.84 -29.16 -9.92
N GLY A 262 20.29 -28.39 -8.98
CA GLY A 262 18.98 -28.61 -8.37
C GLY A 262 18.83 -29.93 -7.61
N TYR A 263 17.79 -30.69 -7.95
CA TYR A 263 17.36 -31.90 -7.21
C TYR A 263 18.26 -33.12 -7.39
N LYS A 264 19.25 -33.06 -8.28
CA LYS A 264 20.24 -34.13 -8.43
C LYS A 264 21.20 -34.24 -7.24
N CYS A 265 21.40 -33.13 -6.52
CA CYS A 265 22.21 -33.10 -5.31
C CYS A 265 21.37 -33.44 -4.07
N SER A 266 22.00 -33.95 -3.01
CA SER A 266 21.29 -34.18 -1.75
C SER A 266 20.95 -32.86 -1.05
N ILE A 267 19.92 -32.84 -0.19
CA ILE A 267 19.59 -31.64 0.61
C ILE A 267 20.81 -31.19 1.45
N ARG A 268 21.55 -32.14 2.02
CA ARG A 268 22.77 -31.86 2.81
C ARG A 268 23.81 -31.12 1.97
N GLU A 269 24.08 -31.61 0.78
CA GLU A 269 25.04 -30.99 -0.14
C GLU A 269 24.58 -29.59 -0.55
N ARG A 270 23.31 -29.42 -0.95
CA ARG A 270 22.78 -28.10 -1.29
C ARG A 270 22.91 -27.08 -0.16
N MET A 271 22.52 -27.48 1.05
CA MET A 271 22.60 -26.62 2.23
C MET A 271 24.04 -26.24 2.55
N LEU A 272 25.00 -27.18 2.47
CA LEU A 272 26.41 -26.90 2.76
C LEU A 272 27.01 -25.92 1.77
N TYR A 273 26.78 -26.08 0.47
CA TYR A 273 27.26 -25.13 -0.52
C TYR A 273 26.59 -23.74 -0.32
N SER A 274 25.27 -23.65 -0.19
CA SER A 274 24.63 -22.34 0.03
C SER A 274 25.10 -21.66 1.32
N SER A 275 25.36 -22.42 2.39
CA SER A 275 25.80 -21.87 3.69
C SER A 275 27.28 -21.47 3.72
N CYS A 276 28.14 -22.14 2.94
CA CYS A 276 29.58 -21.86 2.90
C CYS A 276 29.94 -20.73 1.92
N LYS A 277 29.08 -20.43 0.95
CA LYS A 277 29.32 -19.44 -0.12
C LYS A 277 29.78 -18.09 0.42
N ASN A 278 29.02 -17.49 1.34
CA ASN A 278 29.31 -16.14 1.85
C ASN A 278 30.66 -16.10 2.58
N ASN A 279 30.93 -17.06 3.47
CA ASN A 279 32.21 -17.11 4.18
C ASN A 279 33.40 -17.36 3.25
N LEU A 280 33.23 -18.19 2.20
CA LEU A 280 34.26 -18.41 1.19
C LEU A 280 34.57 -17.10 0.46
N VAL A 281 33.53 -16.42 -0.02
CA VAL A 281 33.63 -15.15 -0.74
C VAL A 281 34.25 -14.07 0.15
N ASP A 282 33.79 -13.92 1.39
CA ASP A 282 34.33 -12.96 2.36
C ASP A 282 35.80 -13.24 2.67
N MET A 283 36.19 -14.52 2.75
CA MET A 283 37.58 -14.90 2.96
C MET A 283 38.44 -14.53 1.74
N VAL A 284 37.94 -14.77 0.53
CA VAL A 284 38.63 -14.44 -0.73
C VAL A 284 38.78 -12.93 -0.90
N GLU A 285 37.74 -12.15 -0.63
CA GLU A 285 37.76 -10.68 -0.73
C GLU A 285 38.62 -10.07 0.40
N ASN A 286 38.46 -10.48 1.66
CA ASN A 286 39.15 -9.84 2.79
C ASN A 286 40.57 -10.35 3.04
N LYS A 287 40.81 -11.67 2.98
CA LYS A 287 42.13 -12.25 3.29
C LYS A 287 43.03 -12.32 2.06
N LEU A 288 42.49 -12.79 0.94
CA LEU A 288 43.25 -12.93 -0.30
C LEU A 288 43.26 -11.61 -1.10
N GLN A 289 42.40 -10.63 -0.78
CA GLN A 289 42.27 -9.36 -1.52
C GLN A 289 42.09 -9.61 -3.02
N LEU A 290 41.27 -10.59 -3.37
CA LEU A 290 40.82 -10.83 -4.74
C LEU A 290 39.49 -10.11 -4.93
N GLU A 291 39.46 -9.13 -5.81
CA GLU A 291 38.25 -8.39 -6.15
C GLU A 291 37.36 -9.25 -7.06
N ILE A 292 36.13 -9.52 -6.61
CA ILE A 292 35.13 -10.28 -7.36
C ILE A 292 34.13 -9.28 -7.91
N GLU A 293 34.14 -9.08 -9.23
CA GLU A 293 33.28 -8.13 -9.92
C GLU A 293 31.81 -8.54 -9.82
N LYS A 294 31.55 -9.85 -9.99
CA LYS A 294 30.20 -10.38 -10.01
C LYS A 294 30.14 -11.77 -9.37
N LYS A 295 29.10 -11.97 -8.56
CA LYS A 295 28.75 -13.25 -7.91
C LYS A 295 27.48 -13.78 -8.60
N LEU A 296 27.60 -14.91 -9.28
CA LEU A 296 26.53 -15.55 -10.05
C LEU A 296 26.12 -16.88 -9.42
N GLU A 297 24.84 -17.18 -9.52
CA GLU A 297 24.27 -18.49 -9.18
C GLU A 297 23.57 -19.04 -10.42
N ILE A 298 23.92 -20.26 -10.81
CA ILE A 298 23.38 -20.91 -12.02
C ILE A 298 22.94 -22.34 -11.69
N GLU A 299 21.97 -22.84 -12.44
CA GLU A 299 21.57 -24.25 -12.37
C GLU A 299 22.32 -25.09 -13.41
N ASP A 300 22.36 -24.63 -14.67
CA ASP A 300 23.01 -25.34 -15.77
C ASP A 300 24.16 -24.53 -16.39
N GLY A 301 25.23 -25.22 -16.79
CA GLY A 301 26.38 -24.62 -17.45
C GLY A 301 26.05 -23.99 -18.81
N ASN A 302 24.97 -24.44 -19.45
CA ASN A 302 24.51 -23.89 -20.72
C ASN A 302 24.05 -22.43 -20.63
N GLU A 303 23.72 -21.94 -19.42
CA GLU A 303 23.37 -20.53 -19.19
C GLU A 303 24.57 -19.60 -19.34
N LEU A 304 25.80 -20.10 -19.17
CA LEU A 304 27.06 -19.35 -19.26
C LEU A 304 27.45 -19.03 -20.70
N THR A 305 26.60 -18.27 -21.38
CA THR A 305 26.87 -17.69 -22.68
C THR A 305 27.61 -16.36 -22.54
N ASN A 306 28.27 -15.91 -23.61
CA ASN A 306 28.95 -14.61 -23.61
C ASN A 306 27.98 -13.45 -23.35
N ASP A 307 26.78 -13.51 -23.93
CA ASP A 307 25.76 -12.48 -23.78
C ASP A 307 25.22 -12.43 -22.34
N PHE A 308 25.06 -13.59 -21.70
CA PHE A 308 24.62 -13.69 -20.31
C PHE A 308 25.67 -13.10 -19.35
N LEU A 309 26.93 -13.54 -19.45
CA LEU A 309 28.01 -13.02 -18.63
C LEU A 309 28.23 -11.52 -18.84
N TYR A 310 28.17 -11.05 -20.08
CA TYR A 310 28.27 -9.62 -20.37
C TYR A 310 27.12 -8.82 -19.76
N GLY A 311 25.88 -9.29 -19.89
CA GLY A 311 24.71 -8.60 -19.32
C GLY A 311 24.67 -8.60 -17.79
N GLU A 312 25.25 -9.63 -17.15
CA GLU A 312 25.36 -9.70 -15.70
C GLU A 312 26.47 -8.82 -15.12
N VAL A 313 27.63 -8.79 -15.78
CA VAL A 313 28.76 -7.93 -15.39
C VAL A 313 28.44 -6.46 -15.71
N HIS A 314 27.78 -6.20 -16.83
CA HIS A 314 27.37 -4.87 -17.29
C HIS A 314 25.85 -4.79 -17.48
N PRO A 315 25.09 -4.57 -16.39
CA PRO A 315 23.63 -4.48 -16.45
C PRO A 315 23.17 -3.40 -17.42
N LYS A 316 22.29 -3.78 -18.34
CA LYS A 316 21.66 -2.81 -19.23
C LYS A 316 20.84 -1.85 -18.39
N GLN A 317 21.09 -0.55 -18.53
CA GLN A 317 20.21 0.46 -17.95
C GLN A 317 18.80 0.25 -18.51
N HIS A 318 17.81 0.07 -17.64
CA HIS A 318 16.42 -0.05 -18.07
C HIS A 318 15.98 1.27 -18.72
N ALA A 319 16.08 1.33 -20.05
CA ALA A 319 15.52 2.40 -20.83
C ALA A 319 14.00 2.40 -20.61
N TYR A 320 13.50 3.51 -20.05
CA TYR A 320 12.12 3.98 -20.02
C TYR A 320 11.02 2.93 -20.26
N LYS A 321 10.21 2.64 -19.22
CA LYS A 321 9.01 1.80 -19.35
C LYS A 321 8.08 2.39 -20.42
N GLU A 322 7.97 1.71 -21.56
CA GLU A 322 7.11 2.13 -22.66
C GLU A 322 5.67 2.32 -22.16
N GLN A 323 5.17 3.56 -22.27
CA GLN A 323 3.79 3.87 -21.93
C GLN A 323 2.94 3.80 -23.18
N PHE A 324 1.88 2.99 -23.14
CA PHE A 324 0.89 2.97 -24.21
C PHE A 324 0.18 4.33 -24.29
N ALA A 325 -0.14 4.77 -25.51
CA ALA A 325 -0.89 6.00 -25.70
C ALA A 325 -2.30 5.88 -25.10
N LYS A 326 -2.70 6.86 -24.27
CA LYS A 326 -4.08 6.95 -23.78
C LYS A 326 -5.06 7.04 -24.96
N PRO A 327 -6.28 6.47 -24.87
CA PRO A 327 -7.30 6.59 -25.91
C PRO A 327 -7.53 8.05 -26.33
N LYS A 328 -7.88 8.26 -27.60
CA LYS A 328 -8.26 9.59 -28.10
C LYS A 328 -9.43 10.10 -27.25
N GLY A 329 -9.31 11.35 -26.76
CA GLY A 329 -10.39 11.99 -26.03
C GLY A 329 -11.66 12.16 -26.89
N PRO A 330 -12.79 12.57 -26.28
CA PRO A 330 -14.06 12.73 -27.00
C PRO A 330 -13.90 13.62 -28.25
N ALA A 331 -14.41 13.14 -29.38
CA ALA A 331 -14.31 13.82 -30.67
C ALA A 331 -15.06 15.18 -30.64
N GLY A 332 -14.50 16.21 -31.28
CA GLY A 332 -15.15 17.51 -31.41
C GLY A 332 -14.97 18.48 -30.23
N LYS A 333 -14.00 18.26 -29.32
CA LYS A 333 -13.67 19.24 -28.27
C LYS A 333 -13.25 20.59 -28.89
N ARG A 334 -14.14 21.58 -28.80
CA ARG A 334 -13.88 22.98 -29.15
C ARG A 334 -13.25 23.68 -27.95
N GLY A 335 -11.92 23.84 -27.96
CA GLY A 335 -11.17 24.60 -26.96
C GLY A 335 -10.06 23.81 -26.28
N GLY A 336 -9.01 24.52 -25.86
CA GLY A 336 -7.90 23.94 -25.09
C GLY A 336 -8.35 23.42 -23.72
N ARG A 337 -7.58 22.50 -23.12
CA ARG A 337 -7.80 22.07 -21.74
C ARG A 337 -7.63 23.28 -20.82
N ARG A 338 -8.69 23.66 -20.13
CA ARG A 338 -8.65 24.71 -19.13
C ARG A 338 -8.38 24.07 -17.77
N ILE A 339 -7.48 24.67 -17.00
CA ILE A 339 -7.31 24.33 -15.60
C ILE A 339 -8.51 24.90 -14.85
N THR A 340 -9.30 24.03 -14.19
CA THR A 340 -10.51 24.44 -13.46
C THR A 340 -10.25 24.74 -11.98
N ARG A 341 -8.99 24.67 -11.53
CA ARG A 341 -8.57 24.99 -10.16
C ARG A 341 -7.22 25.71 -10.22
N PRO A 342 -7.09 26.99 -9.81
CA PRO A 342 -5.77 27.58 -9.68
C PRO A 342 -4.94 26.73 -8.71
N PRO A 343 -3.60 26.64 -8.86
CA PRO A 343 -2.74 26.12 -7.81
C PRO A 343 -3.12 26.87 -6.53
N GLY A 344 -3.34 26.15 -5.42
CA GLY A 344 -3.48 26.81 -4.13
C GLY A 344 -2.26 27.70 -3.93
N GLU A 345 -2.48 28.96 -3.55
CA GLU A 345 -1.43 29.86 -3.13
C GLU A 345 -0.58 29.09 -2.11
N GLY A 346 0.68 28.84 -2.48
CA GLY A 346 1.65 28.34 -1.53
C GLY A 346 1.71 29.36 -0.41
N GLU A 347 1.66 28.85 0.82
CA GLU A 347 2.00 29.61 2.01
C GLU A 347 3.31 30.36 1.71
N GLU A 348 3.23 31.68 1.61
CA GLU A 348 4.40 32.55 1.73
C GLU A 348 4.91 32.33 3.16
N GLU A 349 5.98 31.54 3.28
CA GLU A 349 6.83 31.52 4.46
C GLU A 349 7.47 32.91 4.60
N ASP A 350 6.96 33.70 5.54
CA ASP A 350 7.72 34.75 6.23
C ASP A 350 8.35 34.17 7.51
#